data_AF-A0A962KA99-F1
#
_entry.id   AF-A0A962KA99-F1
#
_cell.length_a   1.000
_cell.length_b   1.000
_cell.length_c   1.000
_cell.angle_alpha   90.00
_cell.angle_beta   90.00
_cell.angle_gamma   90.00
#
_symmetry.space_group_name_H-M   'P 1'
#
loop_
_entity.id
_entity.type
_entity.pdbx_description
1 polymer ?
#
loop_
_entity_poly.entity_id
_entity_poly.type
_entity_poly.pdbx_seq_one_letter_code
_entity_poly.pdbx_strand_id
1 'polypeptide(L)'
;MQQTPIDFVESHDDWRLLRIYAAYRVVLAFLLVSLFSINPNNPLIGASNTLLFLTTSIIYLFVAALGLILSTKLRSEPRLQAFIFIIFDIVAITFMMHANGGPTIQLSMLYLVMVAAGNILLPGKRGPLIAAVAALAVLYEQFYFILTNFERVSAENLGQASILGLSFFAVAGFSQLISHRFRQVEALALHKSLEVENLQKLNEQIINRMHTGVLVVNQQRHLLLLNTAAKQLLGLNNVLVGCNLKSLNPILDAGLLAWQQNLMLKPLIFKSQPAFPEVNVSYMKLESSYANNTLIFLENTAQMTQKAQQLKLASLGRLT
;
A
#
# COMPACT_ATOMS: atom_id res chain seq x y z
N MET A 1 -2.89 26.74 -0.24
CA MET A 1 -3.19 25.46 0.42
C MET A 1 -1.91 24.68 0.52
N GLN A 2 -1.32 24.57 1.70
CA GLN A 2 -0.10 23.81 1.95
C GLN A 2 -0.41 22.32 1.82
N GLN A 3 0.21 21.65 0.85
CA GLN A 3 0.19 20.19 0.74
C GLN A 3 1.09 19.63 1.84
N THR A 4 0.50 19.09 2.89
CA THR A 4 1.21 18.20 3.82
C THR A 4 1.58 16.91 3.08
N PRO A 5 2.84 16.45 3.13
CA PRO A 5 3.21 15.18 2.52
C PRO A 5 2.48 14.06 3.27
N ILE A 6 1.83 13.16 2.52
CA ILE A 6 1.27 11.94 3.09
C ILE A 6 2.44 10.99 3.32
N ASP A 7 2.98 11.01 4.53
CA ASP A 7 3.95 10.01 4.97
C ASP A 7 3.23 8.67 5.12
N PHE A 8 3.50 7.76 4.17
CA PHE A 8 3.02 6.38 4.25
C PHE A 8 3.53 5.76 5.56
N VAL A 9 2.63 5.36 6.46
CA VAL A 9 2.99 4.70 7.73
C VAL A 9 3.86 3.48 7.46
N GLU A 10 4.99 3.39 8.16
CA GLU A 10 5.96 2.30 8.01
C GLU A 10 5.37 0.97 8.47
N SER A 11 5.43 -0.06 7.61
CA SER A 11 4.84 -1.37 7.89
C SER A 11 5.86 -2.32 8.54
N HIS A 12 5.39 -3.37 9.22
CA HIS A 12 6.25 -4.45 9.72
C HIS A 12 7.03 -5.16 8.58
N ASP A 13 6.52 -5.12 7.34
CA ASP A 13 7.18 -5.70 6.18
C ASP A 13 8.42 -4.90 5.75
N ASP A 14 8.44 -3.57 5.93
CA ASP A 14 9.56 -2.69 5.56
C ASP A 14 10.83 -3.06 6.35
N TRP A 15 10.68 -3.39 7.64
CA TRP A 15 11.77 -3.86 8.51
C TRP A 15 12.26 -5.27 8.16
N ARG A 16 11.39 -6.14 7.64
CA ARG A 16 11.79 -7.48 7.18
C ARG A 16 12.60 -7.35 5.90
N LEU A 17 12.11 -6.57 4.94
CA LEU A 17 12.78 -6.31 3.67
C LEU A 17 14.14 -5.63 3.88
N LEU A 18 14.23 -4.63 4.75
CA LEU A 18 15.50 -3.99 5.10
C LEU A 18 16.53 -4.98 5.67
N ARG A 19 16.12 -5.87 6.57
CA ARG A 19 17.02 -6.87 7.18
C ARG A 19 17.50 -7.90 6.16
N ILE A 20 16.62 -8.35 5.26
CA ILE A 20 16.99 -9.23 4.15
C ILE A 20 18.03 -8.53 3.28
N TYR A 21 17.81 -7.26 2.93
CA TYR A 21 18.76 -6.48 2.14
C TYR A 21 20.09 -6.28 2.87
N ALA A 22 20.07 -5.94 4.16
CA ALA A 22 21.29 -5.79 4.96
C ALA A 22 22.09 -7.10 5.06
N ALA A 23 21.43 -8.25 5.22
CA ALA A 23 22.09 -9.55 5.21
C ALA A 23 22.71 -9.86 3.84
N TYR A 24 21.98 -9.57 2.75
CA TYR A 24 22.51 -9.66 1.39
C TYR A 24 23.78 -8.82 1.21
N ARG A 25 23.80 -7.56 1.68
CA ARG A 25 24.99 -6.69 1.58
C ARG A 25 26.21 -7.28 2.27
N VAL A 26 26.05 -7.90 3.43
CA VAL A 26 27.16 -8.57 4.14
C VAL A 26 27.68 -9.75 3.33
N VAL A 27 26.78 -10.57 2.78
CA VAL A 27 27.17 -11.70 1.92
C VAL A 27 27.89 -11.22 0.67
N LEU A 28 27.37 -10.19 0.00
CA LEU A 28 28.00 -9.58 -1.18
C LEU A 28 29.39 -9.04 -0.84
N ALA A 29 29.52 -8.27 0.24
CA ALA A 29 30.80 -7.68 0.64
C ALA A 29 31.83 -8.76 0.99
N PHE A 30 31.40 -9.82 1.69
CA PHE A 30 32.26 -10.96 2.00
C PHE A 30 32.71 -11.68 0.71
N LEU A 31 31.79 -11.88 -0.24
CA LEU A 31 32.09 -12.49 -1.53
C LEU A 31 33.09 -11.66 -2.33
N LEU A 32 32.96 -10.33 -2.36
CA LEU A 32 33.90 -9.44 -3.05
C LEU A 32 35.31 -9.51 -2.44
N VAL A 33 35.43 -9.48 -1.11
CA VAL A 33 36.71 -9.63 -0.41
C VAL A 33 37.31 -11.03 -0.66
N SER A 34 36.47 -12.07 -0.60
CA SER A 34 36.89 -13.46 -0.80
C SER A 34 37.39 -13.69 -2.24
N LEU A 35 36.62 -13.25 -3.24
CA LEU A 35 37.00 -13.36 -4.65
C LEU A 35 38.36 -12.71 -4.95
N PHE A 36 38.61 -11.56 -4.35
CA PHE A 36 39.91 -10.90 -4.47
C PHE A 36 41.04 -11.67 -3.78
N SER A 37 40.75 -12.26 -2.62
CA SER A 37 41.74 -12.96 -1.78
C SER A 37 42.14 -14.35 -2.31
N ILE A 38 41.32 -14.97 -3.17
CA ILE A 38 41.60 -16.32 -3.72
C ILE A 38 42.86 -16.32 -4.60
N ASN A 39 43.10 -15.27 -5.38
CA ASN A 39 44.28 -15.18 -6.23
C ASN A 39 44.86 -13.76 -6.26
N PRO A 40 45.58 -13.34 -5.19
CA PRO A 40 46.06 -11.96 -5.05
C PRO A 40 47.04 -11.52 -6.15
N ASN A 41 47.73 -12.48 -6.76
CA ASN A 41 48.74 -12.24 -7.80
C ASN A 41 48.10 -12.04 -9.19
N ASN A 42 46.88 -12.51 -9.40
CA ASN A 42 46.12 -12.30 -10.63
C ASN A 42 44.62 -12.24 -10.31
N PRO A 43 44.17 -11.14 -9.69
CA PRO A 43 42.81 -11.04 -9.20
C PRO A 43 41.83 -10.89 -10.37
N LEU A 44 40.71 -11.61 -10.31
CA LEU A 44 39.62 -11.56 -11.30
C LEU A 44 39.01 -10.15 -11.45
N ILE A 45 39.05 -9.36 -10.37
CA ILE A 45 38.52 -8.01 -10.24
C ILE A 45 39.51 -7.17 -9.42
N GLY A 46 39.69 -5.90 -9.77
CA GLY A 46 40.60 -5.01 -9.03
C GLY A 46 42.07 -5.16 -9.40
N ALA A 47 42.38 -5.67 -10.60
CA ALA A 47 43.76 -5.89 -11.06
C ALA A 47 44.52 -4.59 -11.32
N SER A 48 43.82 -3.50 -11.67
CA SER A 48 44.46 -2.21 -12.01
C SER A 48 44.97 -1.46 -10.78
N ASN A 49 44.20 -1.43 -9.69
CA ASN A 49 44.60 -0.84 -8.41
C ASN A 49 44.16 -1.73 -7.24
N THR A 50 44.98 -2.76 -6.98
CA THR A 50 44.82 -3.78 -5.94
C THR A 50 44.58 -3.19 -4.56
N LEU A 51 45.32 -2.12 -4.18
CA LEU A 51 45.21 -1.50 -2.87
C LEU A 51 43.86 -0.79 -2.70
N LEU A 52 43.46 0.01 -3.68
CA LEU A 52 42.17 0.73 -3.64
C LEU A 52 41.01 -0.27 -3.60
N PHE A 53 41.04 -1.30 -4.44
CA PHE A 53 39.99 -2.32 -4.49
C PHE A 53 39.83 -3.04 -3.13
N LEU A 54 40.95 -3.49 -2.54
CA LEU A 54 40.93 -4.23 -1.28
C LEU A 54 40.46 -3.33 -0.12
N THR A 55 41.01 -2.13 -0.01
CA THR A 55 40.64 -1.17 1.04
C THR A 55 39.17 -0.79 0.96
N THR A 56 38.65 -0.46 -0.22
CA THR A 56 37.22 -0.20 -0.42
C THR A 56 36.39 -1.43 -0.07
N SER A 57 36.81 -2.64 -0.44
CA SER A 57 36.07 -3.88 -0.14
C SER A 57 36.01 -4.20 1.35
N ILE A 58 37.10 -3.97 2.08
CA ILE A 58 37.13 -4.15 3.54
C ILE A 58 36.27 -3.10 4.23
N ILE A 59 36.36 -1.83 3.82
CA ILE A 59 35.50 -0.75 4.34
C ILE A 59 34.03 -1.08 4.05
N TYR A 60 33.73 -1.56 2.85
CA TYR A 60 32.38 -1.96 2.45
C TYR A 60 31.83 -3.08 3.33
N LEU A 61 32.63 -4.12 3.59
CA LEU A 61 32.28 -5.21 4.49
C LEU A 61 32.01 -4.72 5.92
N PHE A 62 32.89 -3.86 6.45
CA PHE A 62 32.71 -3.30 7.78
C PHE A 62 31.42 -2.48 7.89
N VAL A 63 31.15 -1.60 6.92
CA VAL A 63 29.92 -0.78 6.90
C VAL A 63 28.68 -1.64 6.68
N ALA A 64 28.73 -2.69 5.86
CA ALA A 64 27.62 -3.62 5.67
C ALA A 64 27.30 -4.39 6.97
N ALA A 65 28.33 -4.90 7.67
CA ALA A 65 28.17 -5.59 8.94
C ALA A 65 27.63 -4.66 10.03
N LEU A 66 28.16 -3.44 10.12
CA LEU A 66 27.67 -2.41 11.01
C LEU A 66 26.21 -2.05 10.70
N GLY A 67 25.87 -1.88 9.42
CA GLY A 67 24.51 -1.62 8.95
C GLY A 67 23.53 -2.73 9.34
N LEU A 68 23.93 -4.00 9.23
CA LEU A 68 23.11 -5.13 9.71
C LEU A 68 22.86 -5.04 11.22
N ILE A 69 23.89 -4.77 12.02
CA ILE A 69 23.75 -4.61 13.48
C ILE A 69 22.85 -3.42 13.81
N LEU A 70 23.06 -2.27 13.17
CA LEU A 70 22.24 -1.07 13.37
C LEU A 70 20.78 -1.33 12.98
N SER A 71 20.51 -2.05 11.90
CA SER A 71 19.14 -2.39 11.49
C SER A 71 18.39 -3.25 12.52
N THR A 72 19.11 -3.93 13.42
CA THR A 72 18.50 -4.71 14.52
C THR A 72 18.36 -3.90 15.81
N LYS A 73 19.32 -3.01 16.10
CA LYS A 73 19.38 -2.23 17.36
C LYS A 73 18.67 -0.89 17.28
N LEU A 74 18.84 -0.17 16.17
CA LEU A 74 18.31 1.17 15.97
C LEU A 74 17.03 1.06 15.15
N ARG A 75 15.88 1.08 15.83
CA ARG A 75 14.55 1.08 15.20
C ARG A 75 14.15 2.47 14.68
N SER A 76 15.06 3.20 14.05
CA SER A 76 14.74 4.47 13.38
C SER A 76 14.41 4.21 11.91
N GLU A 77 13.36 4.85 11.39
CA GLU A 77 12.89 4.87 9.99
C GLU A 77 13.61 3.90 9.02
N PRO A 78 13.11 2.67 8.79
CA PRO A 78 13.73 1.68 7.91
C PRO A 78 13.96 2.19 6.50
N ARG A 79 13.12 3.11 6.02
CA ARG A 79 13.25 3.72 4.69
C ARG A 79 14.44 4.65 4.62
N LEU A 80 14.70 5.45 5.65
CA LEU A 80 15.89 6.30 5.68
C LEU A 80 17.16 5.43 5.73
N GLN A 81 17.16 4.36 6.52
CA GLN A 81 18.27 3.41 6.56
C GLN A 81 18.50 2.75 5.20
N ALA A 82 17.45 2.28 4.53
CA ALA A 82 17.54 1.70 3.19
C ALA A 82 18.16 2.68 2.19
N PHE A 83 17.72 3.94 2.22
CA PHE A 83 18.26 4.98 1.34
C PHE A 83 19.76 5.18 1.55
N ILE A 84 20.20 5.34 2.81
CA ILE A 84 21.61 5.51 3.15
C ILE A 84 22.43 4.29 2.72
N PHE A 85 21.92 3.08 2.95
CA PHE A 85 22.59 1.85 2.58
C PHE A 85 22.84 1.77 1.08
N ILE A 86 21.83 2.08 0.27
CA ILE A 86 21.94 1.97 -1.18
C ILE A 86 22.84 3.06 -1.76
N ILE A 87 22.80 4.29 -1.24
CA ILE A 87 23.75 5.33 -1.66
C ILE A 87 25.19 4.91 -1.36
N PHE A 88 25.43 4.34 -0.17
CA PHE A 88 26.75 3.84 0.17
C PHE A 88 27.17 2.68 -0.75
N ASP A 89 26.25 1.78 -1.09
CA ASP A 89 26.48 0.67 -2.02
C ASP A 89 26.91 1.18 -3.40
N ILE A 90 26.21 2.17 -3.96
CA ILE A 90 26.56 2.82 -5.23
C ILE A 90 27.98 3.36 -5.17
N VAL A 91 28.30 4.15 -4.14
CA VAL A 91 29.62 4.78 -4.00
C VAL A 91 30.72 3.73 -3.87
N ALA A 92 30.53 2.72 -3.02
CA ALA A 92 31.52 1.67 -2.82
C ALA A 92 31.79 0.86 -4.10
N ILE A 93 30.75 0.45 -4.82
CA ILE A 93 30.92 -0.27 -6.09
C ILE A 93 31.49 0.65 -7.18
N THR A 94 31.19 1.95 -7.18
CA THR A 94 31.84 2.91 -8.09
C THR A 94 33.35 2.93 -7.86
N PHE A 95 33.80 3.05 -6.60
CA PHE A 95 35.22 3.02 -6.26
C PHE A 95 35.88 1.68 -6.61
N MET A 96 35.20 0.56 -6.42
CA MET A 96 35.71 -0.75 -6.83
C MET A 96 35.83 -0.86 -8.36
N MET A 97 34.87 -0.29 -9.09
CA MET A 97 34.89 -0.24 -10.56
C MET A 97 36.05 0.63 -11.07
N HIS A 98 36.26 1.78 -10.43
CA HIS A 98 37.42 2.62 -10.66
C HIS A 98 38.73 1.89 -10.39
N ALA A 99 38.82 1.18 -9.27
CA ALA A 99 39.99 0.40 -8.89
C ALA A 99 40.24 -0.80 -9.83
N ASN A 100 39.19 -1.29 -10.49
CA ASN A 100 39.32 -2.29 -11.55
C ASN A 100 39.89 -1.70 -12.85
N GLY A 101 39.98 -0.37 -12.94
CA GLY A 101 40.46 0.34 -14.12
C GLY A 101 39.38 0.50 -15.18
N GLY A 102 38.09 0.52 -14.80
CA GLY A 102 36.99 0.81 -15.71
C GLY A 102 35.74 -0.04 -15.48
N PRO A 103 34.65 0.27 -16.21
CA PRO A 103 33.41 -0.47 -16.12
C PRO A 103 33.55 -1.86 -16.72
N THR A 104 33.15 -2.86 -15.94
CA THR A 104 33.16 -4.27 -16.32
C THR A 104 31.76 -4.84 -16.14
N ILE A 105 31.37 -5.79 -16.97
CA ILE A 105 30.03 -6.40 -16.94
C ILE A 105 29.70 -6.92 -15.54
N GLN A 106 30.68 -7.56 -14.85
CA GLN A 106 30.47 -8.14 -13.53
C GLN A 106 30.10 -7.08 -12.48
N LEU A 107 30.82 -5.95 -12.43
CA LEU A 107 30.53 -4.88 -11.48
C LEU A 107 29.30 -4.07 -11.88
N SER A 108 29.07 -3.87 -13.18
CA SER A 108 27.87 -3.18 -13.69
C SER A 108 26.59 -3.95 -13.36
N MET A 109 26.60 -5.28 -13.36
CA MET A 109 25.43 -6.08 -12.96
C MET A 109 25.02 -5.87 -11.49
N LEU A 110 25.97 -5.54 -10.60
CA LEU A 110 25.66 -5.27 -9.19
C LEU A 110 24.76 -4.03 -9.02
N TYR A 111 24.89 -3.03 -9.89
CA TYR A 111 24.00 -1.87 -9.89
C TYR A 111 22.55 -2.23 -10.16
N LEU A 112 22.27 -3.23 -11.02
CA LEU A 112 20.90 -3.66 -11.30
C LEU A 112 20.22 -4.17 -10.01
N VAL A 113 20.95 -4.94 -9.21
CA VAL A 113 20.44 -5.46 -7.93
C VAL A 113 20.19 -4.31 -6.95
N MET A 114 21.07 -3.30 -6.90
CA MET A 114 20.90 -2.13 -6.03
C MET A 114 19.71 -1.26 -6.45
N VAL A 115 19.52 -1.04 -7.75
CA VAL A 115 18.40 -0.28 -8.29
C VAL A 115 17.08 -1.02 -8.06
N ALA A 116 17.06 -2.34 -8.24
CA ALA A 116 15.89 -3.16 -7.93
C ALA A 116 15.57 -3.10 -6.43
N ALA A 117 16.56 -3.31 -5.56
CA ALA A 117 16.39 -3.19 -4.12
C ALA A 117 15.90 -1.80 -3.71
N GLY A 118 16.44 -0.73 -4.29
CA GLY A 118 15.99 0.64 -4.03
C GLY A 118 14.54 0.91 -4.41
N ASN A 119 14.08 0.37 -5.55
CA ASN A 119 12.67 0.52 -5.95
C ASN A 119 11.71 -0.35 -5.12
N ILE A 120 12.19 -1.46 -4.54
CA ILE A 120 11.40 -2.31 -3.64
C ILE A 120 11.33 -1.70 -2.23
N LEU A 121 12.46 -1.22 -1.69
CA LEU A 121 12.55 -0.75 -0.31
C LEU A 121 12.08 0.70 -0.14
N LEU A 122 12.07 1.52 -1.20
CA LEU A 122 11.79 2.94 -1.11
C LEU A 122 10.58 3.33 -1.97
N PRO A 123 9.39 3.49 -1.35
CA PRO A 123 8.20 3.87 -2.07
C PRO A 123 8.29 5.32 -2.60
N GLY A 124 7.49 5.61 -3.63
CA GLY A 124 7.35 6.95 -4.18
C GLY A 124 8.57 7.42 -4.97
N LYS A 125 8.92 8.69 -4.79
CA LYS A 125 9.95 9.39 -5.60
C LYS A 125 11.39 8.94 -5.30
N ARG A 126 11.63 8.23 -4.18
CA ARG A 126 12.96 7.85 -3.70
C ARG A 126 13.57 6.67 -4.47
N GLY A 127 12.76 5.69 -4.92
CA GLY A 127 13.23 4.56 -5.73
C GLY A 127 13.83 4.97 -7.09
N PRO A 128 13.13 5.77 -7.90
CA PRO A 128 13.68 6.26 -9.18
C PRO A 128 14.89 7.19 -9.02
N LEU A 129 14.97 7.96 -7.92
CA LEU A 129 16.13 8.78 -7.62
C LEU A 129 17.41 7.94 -7.52
N ILE A 130 17.33 6.78 -6.86
CA ILE A 130 18.46 5.84 -6.76
C ILE A 130 18.88 5.31 -8.13
N ALA A 131 17.92 4.99 -9.00
CA ALA A 131 18.21 4.58 -10.37
C ALA A 131 18.99 5.66 -11.14
N ALA A 132 18.62 6.93 -10.97
CA ALA A 132 19.31 8.05 -11.59
C ALA A 132 20.74 8.23 -11.04
N VAL A 133 20.91 8.15 -9.72
CA VAL A 133 22.24 8.25 -9.08
C VAL A 133 23.15 7.11 -9.53
N ALA A 134 22.63 5.87 -9.56
CA ALA A 134 23.34 4.71 -10.08
C ALA A 134 23.78 4.93 -11.53
N ALA A 135 22.88 5.37 -12.41
CA ALA A 135 23.21 5.62 -13.81
C ALA A 135 24.29 6.71 -13.97
N LEU A 136 24.21 7.80 -13.20
CA LEU A 136 25.22 8.87 -13.23
C LEU A 136 26.59 8.38 -12.77
N ALA A 137 26.65 7.54 -11.72
CA ALA A 137 27.90 6.99 -11.22
C ALA A 137 28.61 6.13 -12.29
N VAL A 138 27.86 5.27 -13.00
CA VAL A 138 28.46 4.43 -14.04
C VAL A 138 28.82 5.25 -15.29
N LEU A 139 28.01 6.25 -15.66
CA LEU A 139 28.35 7.18 -16.75
C LEU A 139 29.63 7.96 -16.47
N TYR A 140 29.79 8.45 -15.23
CA TYR A 140 30.99 9.15 -14.80
C TYR A 140 32.24 8.27 -14.97
N GLU A 141 32.20 7.04 -14.50
CA GLU A 141 33.31 6.10 -14.63
C GLU A 141 33.60 5.72 -16.09
N GLN A 142 32.57 5.52 -16.91
CA GLN A 142 32.74 5.27 -18.34
C GLN A 142 33.41 6.46 -19.05
N PHE A 143 32.99 7.68 -18.73
CA PHE A 143 33.58 8.90 -19.27
C PHE A 143 35.04 9.07 -18.82
N TYR A 144 35.31 8.84 -17.54
CA TYR A 144 36.67 8.88 -16.98
C TYR A 144 37.60 7.87 -17.66
N PHE A 145 37.12 6.63 -17.84
CA PHE A 145 37.88 5.56 -18.49
C PHE A 145 38.28 5.92 -19.92
N ILE A 146 37.35 6.47 -20.72
CA ILE A 146 37.60 6.91 -22.10
C ILE A 146 38.67 8.00 -22.14
N LEU A 147 38.59 8.97 -21.23
CA LEU A 147 39.51 10.11 -21.20
C LEU A 147 40.94 9.70 -20.84
N THR A 148 41.10 8.74 -19.92
CA THR A 148 42.41 8.28 -19.43
C THR A 148 43.08 7.22 -20.29
N ASN A 149 42.31 6.43 -21.05
CA ASN A 149 42.84 5.30 -21.83
C ASN A 149 42.75 5.54 -23.35
N PHE A 150 42.78 6.80 -23.80
CA PHE A 150 42.55 7.21 -25.19
C PHE A 150 43.44 6.48 -26.22
N GLU A 151 44.68 6.11 -25.86
CA GLU A 151 45.61 5.37 -26.75
C GLU A 151 45.33 3.86 -26.85
N ARG A 152 44.57 3.27 -25.91
CA ARG A 152 44.18 1.84 -25.89
C ARG A 152 42.78 1.60 -26.43
N VAL A 153 42.19 2.61 -27.06
CA VAL A 153 40.84 2.54 -27.62
C VAL A 153 40.89 1.78 -28.95
N SER A 154 40.67 0.47 -28.89
CA SER A 154 40.36 -0.34 -30.08
C SER A 154 38.90 -0.11 -30.51
N ALA A 155 38.56 -0.41 -31.77
CA ALA A 155 37.19 -0.29 -32.26
C ALA A 155 36.19 -1.17 -31.48
N GLU A 156 36.65 -2.30 -30.92
CA GLU A 156 35.86 -3.14 -30.00
C GLU A 156 35.61 -2.48 -28.64
N ASN A 157 36.62 -1.81 -28.06
CA ASN A 157 36.46 -1.04 -26.81
C ASN A 157 35.51 0.16 -27.02
N LEU A 158 35.58 0.80 -28.19
CA LEU A 158 34.66 1.86 -28.57
C LEU A 158 33.21 1.33 -28.74
N GLY A 159 33.06 0.13 -29.31
CA GLY A 159 31.78 -0.56 -29.46
C GLY A 159 31.16 -0.97 -28.11
N GLN A 160 31.95 -1.54 -27.20
CA GLN A 160 31.51 -1.87 -25.84
C GLN A 160 31.16 -0.61 -25.03
N ALA A 161 31.98 0.44 -25.11
CA ALA A 161 31.69 1.74 -24.47
C ALA A 161 30.42 2.38 -25.03
N SER A 162 30.18 2.22 -26.35
CA SER A 162 28.95 2.69 -27.00
C SER A 162 27.72 1.90 -26.54
N ILE A 163 27.80 0.56 -26.45
CA ILE A 163 26.73 -0.29 -25.93
C ILE A 163 26.47 0.00 -24.45
N LEU A 164 27.51 0.19 -23.64
CA LEU A 164 27.37 0.62 -22.25
C LEU A 164 26.68 1.99 -22.18
N GLY A 165 27.15 2.97 -22.96
CA GLY A 165 26.52 4.29 -23.08
C GLY A 165 25.04 4.19 -23.45
N LEU A 166 24.69 3.36 -24.44
CA LEU A 166 23.32 3.12 -24.90
C LEU A 166 22.47 2.44 -23.82
N SER A 167 23.06 1.51 -23.06
CA SER A 167 22.40 0.86 -21.93
C SER A 167 22.12 1.83 -20.78
N PHE A 168 22.96 2.86 -20.56
CA PHE A 168 22.66 3.93 -19.59
C PHE A 168 21.56 4.87 -20.07
N PHE A 169 21.53 5.22 -21.37
CA PHE A 169 20.38 5.96 -21.93
C PHE A 169 19.09 5.14 -21.83
N ALA A 170 19.16 3.83 -22.05
CA ALA A 170 18.01 2.93 -21.86
C ALA A 170 17.56 2.92 -20.38
N VAL A 171 18.47 2.73 -19.43
CA VAL A 171 18.16 2.77 -17.98
C VAL A 171 17.59 4.12 -17.56
N ALA A 172 18.14 5.24 -18.05
CA ALA A 172 17.60 6.57 -17.80
C ALA A 172 16.19 6.74 -18.37
N GLY A 173 15.96 6.30 -19.61
CA GLY A 173 14.65 6.31 -20.26
C GLY A 173 13.62 5.43 -19.53
N PHE A 174 14.00 4.22 -19.12
CA PHE A 174 13.14 3.33 -18.35
C PHE A 174 12.83 3.90 -16.96
N SER A 175 13.82 4.49 -16.29
CA SER A 175 13.61 5.18 -15.00
C SER A 175 12.65 6.37 -15.15
N GLN A 176 12.80 7.16 -16.21
CA GLN A 176 11.90 8.28 -16.54
C GLN A 176 10.46 7.79 -16.80
N LEU A 177 10.31 6.71 -17.57
CA LEU A 177 9.02 6.09 -17.88
C LEU A 177 8.33 5.55 -16.63
N ILE A 178 9.09 4.84 -15.78
CA ILE A 178 8.61 4.30 -14.51
C ILE A 178 8.21 5.44 -13.59
N SER A 179 9.04 6.48 -13.46
CA SER A 179 8.74 7.68 -12.67
C SER A 179 7.46 8.38 -13.14
N HIS A 180 7.23 8.45 -14.46
CA HIS A 180 6.02 9.03 -15.02
C HIS A 180 4.77 8.18 -14.75
N ARG A 181 4.87 6.86 -14.93
CA ARG A 181 3.80 5.90 -14.62
C ARG A 181 3.44 5.91 -13.13
N PHE A 182 4.45 5.98 -12.26
CA PHE A 182 4.25 6.03 -10.82
C PHE A 182 3.50 7.30 -10.40
N ARG A 183 3.84 8.47 -10.96
CA ARG A 183 3.09 9.72 -10.73
C ARG A 183 1.62 9.60 -11.12
N GLN A 184 1.32 8.93 -12.22
CA GLN A 184 -0.07 8.71 -12.67
C GLN A 184 -0.84 7.77 -11.75
N VAL A 185 -0.19 6.69 -11.30
CA VAL A 185 -0.79 5.71 -10.37
C VAL A 185 -1.01 6.32 -9.00
N GLU A 186 -0.06 7.10 -8.48
CA GLU A 186 -0.17 7.82 -7.21
C GLU A 186 -1.31 8.86 -7.26
N ALA A 187 -1.36 9.66 -8.32
CA ALA A 187 -2.44 10.64 -8.52
C ALA A 187 -3.82 9.95 -8.59
N LEU A 188 -3.91 8.81 -9.28
CA LEU A 188 -5.14 8.03 -9.38
C LEU A 188 -5.54 7.40 -8.04
N ALA A 189 -4.59 6.83 -7.30
CA ALA A 189 -4.83 6.22 -5.99
C ALA A 189 -5.31 7.25 -4.96
N LEU A 190 -4.71 8.45 -4.96
CA LEU A 190 -5.16 9.57 -4.12
C LEU A 190 -6.59 9.96 -4.45
N HIS A 191 -6.91 10.07 -5.75
CA HIS A 191 -8.25 10.46 -6.16
C HIS A 191 -9.31 9.43 -5.75
N LYS A 192 -8.99 8.13 -5.89
CA LYS A 192 -9.84 7.02 -5.43
C LYS A 192 -10.00 6.99 -3.92
N SER A 193 -8.95 7.27 -3.16
CA SER A 193 -9.01 7.30 -1.69
C SER A 193 -9.95 8.39 -1.20
N LEU A 194 -9.86 9.59 -1.78
CA LEU A 194 -10.75 10.72 -1.46
C LEU A 194 -12.21 10.41 -1.82
N GLU A 195 -12.44 9.76 -2.97
CA GLU A 195 -13.77 9.36 -3.41
C GLU A 195 -14.40 8.33 -2.45
N VAL A 196 -13.63 7.33 -1.99
CA VAL A 196 -14.09 6.33 -1.02
C VAL A 196 -14.42 6.96 0.33
N GLU A 197 -13.57 7.85 0.84
CA GLU A 197 -13.84 8.56 2.10
C GLU A 197 -15.12 9.41 2.00
N ASN A 198 -15.30 10.10 0.88
CA ASN A 198 -16.48 10.94 0.67
C ASN A 198 -17.75 10.09 0.53
N LEU A 199 -17.69 8.95 -0.16
CA LEU A 199 -18.79 7.99 -0.23
C LEU A 199 -19.13 7.38 1.13
N GLN A 200 -18.14 7.10 1.97
CA GLN A 200 -18.38 6.63 3.35
C GLN A 200 -19.08 7.70 4.18
N LYS A 201 -18.58 8.94 4.17
CA LYS A 201 -19.21 10.07 4.89
C LYS A 201 -20.62 10.34 4.40
N LEU A 202 -20.84 10.28 3.09
CA LEU A 202 -22.15 10.49 2.48
C LEU A 202 -23.10 9.34 2.81
N ASN A 203 -22.66 8.08 2.73
CA ASN A 203 -23.43 6.92 3.17
C ASN A 203 -23.78 7.00 4.66
N GLU A 204 -22.84 7.36 5.54
CA GLU A 204 -23.11 7.56 6.97
C GLU A 204 -24.11 8.70 7.20
N GLN A 205 -23.99 9.82 6.49
CA GLN A 205 -24.93 10.93 6.60
C GLN A 205 -26.32 10.57 6.08
N ILE A 206 -26.43 9.85 4.97
CA ILE A 206 -27.72 9.33 4.48
C ILE A 206 -28.30 8.38 5.52
N ILE A 207 -27.55 7.38 5.97
CA ILE A 207 -28.03 6.37 6.93
C ILE A 207 -28.45 7.00 8.26
N ASN A 208 -27.75 8.04 8.72
CA ASN A 208 -28.11 8.76 9.94
C ASN A 208 -29.30 9.72 9.77
N ARG A 209 -29.55 10.24 8.56
CA ARG A 209 -30.71 11.10 8.24
C ARG A 209 -31.93 10.31 7.77
N MET A 210 -31.76 9.04 7.42
CA MET A 210 -32.88 8.12 7.20
C MET A 210 -33.65 7.96 8.51
N HIS A 211 -34.94 8.32 8.49
CA HIS A 211 -35.87 8.09 9.59
C HIS A 211 -36.29 6.60 9.69
N THR A 212 -35.76 5.78 8.78
CA THR A 212 -35.92 4.34 8.73
C THR A 212 -34.78 3.69 9.53
N GLY A 213 -35.14 2.89 10.52
CA GLY A 213 -34.18 2.05 11.23
C GLY A 213 -33.68 0.92 10.34
N VAL A 214 -32.38 0.66 10.34
CA VAL A 214 -31.75 -0.41 9.55
C VAL A 214 -30.96 -1.33 10.47
N LEU A 215 -31.23 -2.63 10.36
CA LEU A 215 -30.47 -3.71 11.00
C LEU A 215 -29.92 -4.65 9.93
N VAL A 216 -28.70 -5.14 10.14
CA VAL A 216 -28.10 -6.20 9.32
C VAL A 216 -27.84 -7.41 10.21
N VAL A 217 -28.32 -8.58 9.80
CA VAL A 217 -28.11 -9.85 10.51
C VAL A 217 -27.45 -10.89 9.61
N ASN A 218 -26.63 -11.75 10.19
CA ASN A 218 -26.01 -12.87 9.49
C ASN A 218 -26.93 -14.10 9.41
N GLN A 219 -26.48 -15.17 8.74
CA GLN A 219 -27.26 -16.43 8.63
C GLN A 219 -27.58 -17.09 9.99
N GLN A 220 -26.71 -16.91 10.99
CA GLN A 220 -26.97 -17.40 12.35
C GLN A 220 -27.87 -16.47 13.18
N ARG A 221 -28.41 -15.39 12.58
CA ARG A 221 -29.27 -14.38 13.21
C ARG A 221 -28.55 -13.54 14.27
N HIS A 222 -27.24 -13.38 14.13
CA HIS A 222 -26.46 -12.43 14.92
C HIS A 222 -26.47 -11.05 14.26
N LEU A 223 -26.61 -10.01 15.09
CA LEU A 223 -26.61 -8.61 14.68
C LEU A 223 -25.21 -8.18 14.23
N LEU A 224 -25.07 -7.73 12.98
CA LEU A 224 -23.83 -7.22 12.43
C LEU A 224 -23.78 -5.68 12.47
N LEU A 225 -24.89 -5.02 12.13
CA LEU A 225 -24.98 -3.56 12.08
C LEU A 225 -26.35 -3.10 12.55
N LEU A 226 -26.38 -1.92 13.18
CA LEU A 226 -27.58 -1.28 13.70
C LEU A 226 -27.40 0.24 13.64
N ASN A 227 -28.21 0.94 12.85
CA ASN A 227 -28.16 2.40 12.79
C ASN A 227 -28.87 3.06 13.98
N THR A 228 -28.66 4.38 14.13
CA THR A 228 -29.22 5.18 15.24
C THR A 228 -30.75 5.22 15.22
N ALA A 229 -31.37 5.30 14.04
CA ALA A 229 -32.83 5.30 13.91
C ALA A 229 -33.46 3.99 14.41
N ALA A 230 -32.83 2.83 14.15
CA ALA A 230 -33.31 1.56 14.67
C ALA A 230 -33.20 1.47 16.19
N LYS A 231 -32.12 2.01 16.80
CA LYS A 231 -32.00 2.11 18.26
C LYS A 231 -33.14 2.93 18.86
N GLN A 232 -33.46 4.07 18.25
CA GLN A 232 -34.53 4.96 18.70
C GLN A 232 -35.92 4.32 18.54
N LEU A 233 -36.21 3.70 17.39
CA LEU A 233 -37.52 3.06 17.13
C LEU A 233 -37.76 1.84 18.01
N LEU A 234 -36.71 1.09 18.36
CA LEU A 234 -36.81 -0.09 19.21
C LEU A 234 -36.66 0.22 20.71
N GLY A 235 -36.23 1.44 21.09
CA GLY A 235 -36.02 1.83 22.49
C GLY A 235 -34.79 1.17 23.12
N LEU A 236 -33.71 1.04 22.37
CA LEU A 236 -32.51 0.30 22.76
C LEU A 236 -31.38 1.25 23.15
N ASN A 237 -30.95 1.21 24.42
CA ASN A 237 -29.93 2.13 24.94
C ASN A 237 -28.49 1.57 24.86
N ASN A 238 -28.30 0.26 25.05
CA ASN A 238 -26.97 -0.39 25.05
C ASN A 238 -27.02 -1.76 24.35
N VAL A 239 -26.75 -1.78 23.04
CA VAL A 239 -26.73 -3.02 22.24
C VAL A 239 -25.30 -3.31 21.81
N LEU A 240 -24.82 -4.50 22.16
CA LEU A 240 -23.56 -5.05 21.66
C LEU A 240 -23.79 -5.68 20.29
N VAL A 241 -22.98 -5.24 19.31
CA VAL A 241 -22.89 -5.92 18.00
C VAL A 241 -22.45 -7.36 18.24
N GLY A 242 -23.10 -8.31 17.57
CA GLY A 242 -22.90 -9.75 17.73
C GLY A 242 -23.96 -10.47 18.58
N CYS A 243 -24.89 -9.76 19.22
CA CYS A 243 -25.99 -10.39 19.96
C CYS A 243 -26.98 -11.10 19.03
N ASN A 244 -27.67 -12.12 19.55
CA ASN A 244 -28.69 -12.83 18.78
C ASN A 244 -29.96 -11.97 18.61
N LEU A 245 -30.54 -11.94 17.42
CA LEU A 245 -31.74 -11.17 17.13
C LEU A 245 -32.90 -11.52 18.06
N LYS A 246 -33.00 -12.80 18.47
CA LYS A 246 -33.99 -13.27 19.45
C LYS A 246 -33.84 -12.61 20.83
N SER A 247 -32.60 -12.33 21.25
CA SER A 247 -32.31 -11.62 22.50
C SER A 247 -32.57 -10.12 22.40
N LEU A 248 -32.48 -9.56 21.20
CA LEU A 248 -32.76 -8.15 20.94
C LEU A 248 -34.27 -7.89 20.92
N ASN A 249 -35.00 -8.64 20.10
CA ASN A 249 -36.44 -8.59 20.02
C ASN A 249 -36.99 -9.92 19.44
N PRO A 250 -37.74 -10.70 20.23
CA PRO A 250 -38.25 -12.00 19.79
C PRO A 250 -39.29 -11.89 18.66
N ILE A 251 -40.00 -10.76 18.55
CA ILE A 251 -40.97 -10.51 17.48
C ILE A 251 -40.25 -10.32 16.14
N LEU A 252 -39.12 -9.60 16.13
CA LEU A 252 -38.30 -9.43 14.92
C LEU A 252 -37.69 -10.74 14.44
N ASP A 253 -37.26 -11.60 15.36
CA ASP A 253 -36.71 -12.93 15.06
C ASP A 253 -37.76 -13.88 14.49
N ALA A 254 -38.95 -13.93 15.10
CA ALA A 254 -40.08 -14.70 14.58
C ALA A 254 -40.51 -14.23 13.18
N GLY A 255 -40.54 -12.91 12.97
CA GLY A 255 -40.83 -12.33 11.67
C GLY A 255 -39.79 -12.69 10.60
N LEU A 256 -38.50 -12.66 10.95
CA LEU A 256 -37.42 -13.03 10.04
C LEU A 256 -37.56 -14.48 9.58
N LEU A 257 -37.84 -15.41 10.50
CA LEU A 257 -38.04 -16.83 10.20
C LEU A 257 -39.26 -17.05 9.30
N ALA A 258 -40.39 -16.38 9.60
CA ALA A 258 -41.60 -16.47 8.79
C ALA A 258 -41.38 -15.93 7.38
N TRP A 259 -40.60 -14.84 7.23
CA TRP A 259 -40.26 -14.28 5.93
C TRP A 259 -39.31 -15.19 5.14
N GLN A 260 -38.28 -15.77 5.78
CA GLN A 260 -37.37 -16.72 5.11
C GLN A 260 -38.09 -17.96 4.57
N GLN A 261 -39.17 -18.38 5.22
CA GLN A 261 -40.01 -19.51 4.82
C GLN A 261 -41.15 -19.12 3.86
N ASN A 262 -41.22 -17.86 3.39
CA ASN A 262 -42.31 -17.32 2.58
C ASN A 262 -43.72 -17.48 3.22
N LEU A 263 -43.79 -17.48 4.55
CA LEU A 263 -45.04 -17.61 5.32
C LEU A 263 -45.67 -16.26 5.69
N MET A 264 -45.06 -15.14 5.29
CA MET A 264 -45.58 -13.79 5.55
C MET A 264 -46.67 -13.40 4.55
N LEU A 265 -47.93 -13.44 4.99
CA LEU A 265 -49.09 -12.96 4.23
C LEU A 265 -49.34 -11.45 4.38
N LYS A 266 -48.81 -10.84 5.45
CA LYS A 266 -48.91 -9.41 5.76
C LYS A 266 -47.59 -8.91 6.33
N PRO A 267 -47.23 -7.63 6.11
CA PRO A 267 -46.04 -7.04 6.72
C PRO A 267 -46.16 -7.05 8.25
N LEU A 268 -45.04 -7.30 8.93
CA LEU A 268 -44.99 -7.32 10.39
C LEU A 268 -45.04 -5.89 10.92
N ILE A 269 -46.08 -5.60 11.69
CA ILE A 269 -46.26 -4.31 12.37
C ILE A 269 -46.34 -4.58 13.87
N PHE A 270 -45.52 -3.90 14.65
CA PHE A 270 -45.54 -4.04 16.11
C PHE A 270 -45.09 -2.77 16.83
N LYS A 271 -45.44 -2.65 18.12
CA LYS A 271 -44.89 -1.65 19.03
C LYS A 271 -43.85 -2.30 19.93
N SER A 272 -42.63 -1.77 19.96
CA SER A 272 -41.56 -2.30 20.82
C SER A 272 -41.93 -2.15 22.31
N GLN A 273 -42.50 -1.01 22.68
CA GLN A 273 -42.94 -0.68 24.03
C GLN A 273 -44.19 0.22 23.95
N PRO A 274 -45.04 0.29 25.01
CA PRO A 274 -46.27 1.08 24.98
C PRO A 274 -46.08 2.57 24.69
N ALA A 275 -44.93 3.13 25.09
CA ALA A 275 -44.56 4.54 24.89
C ALA A 275 -43.87 4.82 23.54
N PHE A 276 -43.62 3.80 22.73
CA PHE A 276 -42.86 3.90 21.48
C PHE A 276 -43.78 3.83 20.25
N PRO A 277 -43.35 4.41 19.11
CA PRO A 277 -44.15 4.40 17.89
C PRO A 277 -44.39 2.97 17.38
N GLU A 278 -45.46 2.81 16.61
CA GLU A 278 -45.71 1.58 15.86
C GLU A 278 -44.73 1.50 14.68
N VAL A 279 -44.10 0.35 14.52
CA VAL A 279 -43.03 0.12 13.57
C VAL A 279 -43.46 -0.93 12.57
N ASN A 280 -43.37 -0.59 11.28
CA ASN A 280 -43.52 -1.51 10.17
C ASN A 280 -42.14 -2.11 9.83
N VAL A 281 -42.09 -3.43 9.65
CA VAL A 281 -40.85 -4.18 9.42
C VAL A 281 -40.85 -4.77 8.02
N SER A 282 -39.78 -4.47 7.27
CA SER A 282 -39.53 -5.03 5.95
C SER A 282 -38.20 -5.79 5.93
N TYR A 283 -38.18 -6.93 5.26
CA TYR A 283 -37.00 -7.81 5.18
C TYR A 283 -36.51 -7.89 3.74
N MET A 284 -35.20 -7.87 3.55
CA MET A 284 -34.56 -7.94 2.23
C MET A 284 -33.28 -8.80 2.30
N LYS A 285 -33.08 -9.69 1.32
CA LYS A 285 -31.82 -10.44 1.22
C LYS A 285 -30.74 -9.51 0.66
N LEU A 286 -29.57 -9.50 1.31
CA LEU A 286 -28.39 -8.81 0.80
C LEU A 286 -27.53 -9.83 0.07
N GLU A 287 -27.57 -9.80 -1.26
CA GLU A 287 -26.71 -10.64 -2.10
C GLU A 287 -25.31 -10.01 -2.14
N SER A 288 -24.35 -10.66 -1.48
CA SER A 288 -22.93 -10.30 -1.54
C SER A 288 -22.13 -11.55 -1.87
N SER A 289 -21.05 -11.41 -2.66
CA SER A 289 -20.19 -12.52 -3.12
C SER A 289 -19.59 -13.37 -2.02
N TYR A 290 -19.57 -12.89 -0.76
CA TYR A 290 -18.91 -13.58 0.35
C TYR A 290 -19.85 -13.91 1.52
N ALA A 291 -21.08 -13.39 1.58
CA ALA A 291 -22.02 -13.67 2.68
C ALA A 291 -23.49 -13.39 2.32
N ASN A 292 -24.37 -14.34 2.66
CA ASN A 292 -25.83 -14.17 2.59
C ASN A 292 -26.33 -13.51 3.89
N ASN A 293 -26.35 -12.17 3.91
CA ASN A 293 -26.86 -11.40 5.04
C ASN A 293 -28.31 -10.96 4.80
N THR A 294 -29.06 -10.66 5.86
CA THR A 294 -30.42 -10.11 5.76
C THR A 294 -30.46 -8.68 6.29
N LEU A 295 -31.05 -7.77 5.51
CA LEU A 295 -31.39 -6.41 5.90
C LEU A 295 -32.81 -6.36 6.46
N ILE A 296 -32.98 -5.68 7.60
CA ILE A 296 -34.26 -5.44 8.26
C ILE A 296 -34.45 -3.92 8.33
N PHE A 297 -35.51 -3.43 7.71
CA PHE A 297 -35.92 -2.03 7.73
C PHE A 297 -37.07 -1.82 8.71
N LEU A 298 -37.01 -0.73 9.48
CA LEU A 298 -37.98 -0.33 10.49
C LEU A 298 -38.50 1.06 10.18
N GLU A 299 -39.80 1.20 9.92
CA GLU A 299 -40.42 2.49 9.59
C GLU A 299 -41.53 2.86 10.57
N ASN A 300 -41.54 4.11 11.03
CA ASN A 300 -42.61 4.59 11.90
C ASN A 300 -43.91 4.75 11.11
N THR A 301 -44.92 3.96 11.44
CA THR A 301 -46.22 3.94 10.73
C THR A 301 -46.98 5.26 10.88
N ALA A 302 -46.77 6.00 11.98
CA ALA A 302 -47.43 7.29 12.22
C ALA A 302 -47.06 8.37 11.19
N GLN A 303 -45.80 8.36 10.71
CA GLN A 303 -45.34 9.33 9.71
C GLN A 303 -45.92 9.06 8.32
N MET A 304 -46.16 7.80 7.97
CA MET A 304 -46.82 7.44 6.71
C MET A 304 -48.29 7.86 6.69
N THR A 305 -49.03 7.61 7.77
CA THR A 305 -50.45 7.97 7.85
C THR A 305 -50.64 9.48 7.83
N GLN A 306 -49.77 10.24 8.49
CA GLN A 306 -49.83 11.71 8.52
C GLN A 306 -49.52 12.34 7.15
N LYS A 307 -48.50 11.85 6.42
CA LYS A 307 -48.22 12.29 5.04
C LYS A 307 -49.35 11.93 4.08
N ALA A 308 -49.91 10.74 4.19
CA ALA A 308 -51.04 10.31 3.37
C ALA A 308 -52.30 11.15 3.66
N GLN A 309 -52.57 11.49 4.92
CA GLN A 309 -53.67 12.39 5.29
C GLN A 309 -53.44 13.82 4.80
N GLN A 310 -52.21 14.36 4.90
CA GLN A 310 -51.90 15.68 4.36
C GLN A 310 -52.05 15.74 2.84
N LEU A 311 -51.59 14.72 2.10
CA LEU A 311 -51.81 14.64 0.65
C LEU A 311 -53.29 14.54 0.31
N LYS A 312 -54.06 13.75 1.07
CA LYS A 312 -55.51 13.62 0.89
C LYS A 312 -56.23 14.95 1.13
N LEU A 313 -55.89 15.67 2.21
CA LEU A 313 -56.46 16.98 2.52
C LEU A 313 -56.03 18.06 1.53
N ALA A 314 -54.77 18.06 1.08
CA ALA A 314 -54.27 18.96 0.03
C ALA A 314 -54.96 18.70 -1.32
N SER A 315 -55.32 17.45 -1.62
CA SER A 315 -56.10 17.10 -2.81
C SER A 315 -57.59 17.48 -2.69
N LEU A 316 -58.16 17.45 -1.48
CA LEU A 316 -59.56 17.83 -1.23
C LEU A 316 -59.77 19.35 -1.24
N GLY A 317 -58.81 20.12 -0.73
CA GLY A 317 -58.85 21.59 -0.75
C GLY A 317 -58.61 22.21 -2.14
N ARG A 318 -58.33 21.40 -3.17
CA ARG A 318 -58.17 21.84 -4.56
C ARG A 318 -59.40 21.60 -5.43
N LEU A 319 -60.48 21.08 -4.84
CA LEU A 319 -61.75 20.71 -5.50
C LEU A 319 -62.96 21.54 -5.01
N THR A 320 -62.71 22.62 -4.26
CA THR A 320 -63.68 23.66 -3.88
C THR A 320 -63.16 25.00 -4.32
#